data_AF-A0A956THX2-F1
#
_entry.id   AF-A0A956THX2-F1
#
_cell.length_a   1.000
_cell.length_b   1.000
_cell.length_c   1.000
_cell.angle_alpha   90.00
_cell.angle_beta   90.00
_cell.angle_gamma   90.00
#
_symmetry.space_group_name_H-M   'P 1'
#
loop_
_entity.id
_entity.type
_entity.pdbx_description
1 polymer ?
#
loop_
_entity_poly.entity_id
_entity_poly.type
_entity_poly.pdbx_seq_one_letter_code
_entity_poly.pdbx_strand_id
1 'polypeptide(L)'
;MLDLHSLGLVLLVVLVALFFDYCNGWNDSANAIATVVSTRVLKPWQAVVMNAVLNFVGALVSTKVAKTIAGKFVDEQMMTQWGVLAAMLSAAAWVLICTHKGLPISGSHSLMGGII
;
A
#
# COMPACT_ATOMS: atom_id res chain seq x y z
N MET A 1 3.01 -17.10 24.07
CA MET A 1 4.42 -16.63 24.08
C MET A 1 4.84 -16.55 22.62
N LEU A 2 5.39 -15.42 22.16
CA LEU A 2 5.87 -15.28 20.77
C LEU A 2 7.22 -16.01 20.68
N ASP A 3 7.25 -17.17 20.03
CA ASP A 3 8.50 -17.89 19.76
C ASP A 3 9.36 -17.10 18.76
N LEU A 4 10.69 -17.18 18.85
CA LEU A 4 11.61 -16.40 18.03
C LEU A 4 11.34 -16.51 16.51
N HIS A 5 10.89 -17.67 16.05
CA HIS A 5 10.47 -17.91 14.66
C HIS A 5 9.24 -17.06 14.26
N SER A 6 8.25 -16.95 15.16
CA SER A 6 7.07 -16.12 14.92
C SER A 6 7.38 -14.62 14.92
N LEU A 7 8.31 -14.18 15.78
CA LEU A 7 8.76 -12.79 15.79
C LEU A 7 9.50 -12.42 14.49
N GLY A 8 10.37 -13.31 14.01
CA GLY A 8 11.09 -13.11 12.75
C GLY A 8 10.16 -12.97 11.56
N LEU A 9 9.10 -13.79 11.50
CA LEU A 9 8.11 -13.71 10.45
C LEU A 9 7.28 -12.41 10.54
N VAL A 10 6.83 -12.02 11.74
CA VAL A 10 6.09 -10.75 11.92
C VAL A 10 6.91 -9.56 11.42
N LEU A 11 8.20 -9.51 11.77
CA LEU A 11 9.09 -8.45 11.30
C LEU A 11 9.19 -8.44 9.78
N LEU A 12 9.29 -9.62 9.15
CA LEU A 12 9.32 -9.73 7.69
C LEU A 12 8.01 -9.24 7.06
N VAL A 13 6.85 -9.59 7.61
CA VAL A 13 5.54 -9.11 7.14
C VAL A 13 5.47 -7.59 7.25
N VAL A 14 5.91 -7.00 8.37
CA VAL A 14 5.93 -5.54 8.54
C VAL A 14 6.84 -4.86 7.50
N LEU A 15 8.03 -5.42 7.23
CA LEU A 15 8.93 -4.89 6.21
C LEU A 15 8.30 -4.93 4.82
N VAL A 16 7.66 -6.05 4.46
CA VAL A 16 6.95 -6.20 3.18
C VAL A 16 5.75 -5.27 3.11
N ALA A 17 5.01 -5.07 4.21
CA ALA A 17 3.90 -4.13 4.27
C ALA A 17 4.35 -2.70 3.98
N LEU A 18 5.44 -2.25 4.63
CA LEU A 18 6.02 -0.93 4.37
C LEU A 18 6.51 -0.78 2.92
N PHE A 19 7.05 -1.86 2.35
CA PHE A 19 7.44 -1.87 0.94
C PHE A 19 6.24 -1.77 0.00
N PHE A 20 5.16 -2.52 0.27
CA PHE A 20 3.92 -2.41 -0.49
C PHE A 20 3.33 -1.01 -0.40
N ASP A 21 3.27 -0.42 0.80
CA ASP A 21 2.77 0.95 1.01
C ASP A 21 3.60 1.99 0.25
N TYR A 22 4.93 1.82 0.19
CA TYR A 22 5.79 2.65 -0.64
C TYR A 22 5.46 2.53 -2.14
N CYS A 23 5.34 1.30 -2.65
CA CYS A 23 5.00 1.06 -4.05
C CYS A 23 3.63 1.61 -4.41
N ASN A 24 2.65 1.41 -3.53
CA ASN A 24 1.29 1.92 -3.68
C ASN A 24 1.27 3.45 -3.66
N GLY A 25 1.98 4.06 -2.72
CA GLY A 25 2.12 5.52 -2.64
C GLY A 25 2.77 6.11 -3.88
N TRP A 26 3.74 5.43 -4.49
CA TRP A 26 4.35 5.87 -5.76
C TRP A 26 3.32 5.87 -6.90
N ASN A 27 2.60 4.77 -7.09
CA ASN A 27 1.55 4.67 -8.10
C ASN A 27 0.46 5.76 -7.92
N ASP A 28 -0.05 5.89 -6.71
CA ASP A 28 -1.19 6.75 -6.40
C ASP A 28 -0.83 8.24 -6.31
N SER A 29 0.45 8.56 -6.08
CA SER A 29 0.91 9.96 -6.06
C SER A 29 0.59 10.67 -7.36
N ALA A 30 0.64 9.99 -8.51
CA ALA A 30 0.28 10.55 -9.80
C ALA A 30 -1.17 11.06 -9.80
N ASN A 31 -2.10 10.30 -9.22
CA ASN A 31 -3.52 10.66 -9.16
C ASN A 31 -3.76 11.90 -8.31
N ALA A 32 -3.01 12.06 -7.21
CA ALA A 32 -3.17 13.17 -6.28
C ALA A 32 -2.59 14.49 -6.77
N ILE A 33 -1.50 14.46 -7.55
CA ILE A 33 -0.76 15.67 -7.95
C ILE A 33 -0.93 16.08 -9.41
N ALA A 34 -1.52 15.22 -10.27
CA ALA A 34 -1.63 15.48 -11.70
C ALA A 34 -2.30 16.83 -12.03
N THR A 35 -3.34 17.23 -11.30
CA THR A 35 -4.09 18.46 -11.55
C THR A 35 -3.27 19.72 -11.24
N VAL A 36 -2.64 19.77 -10.06
CA VAL A 36 -1.86 20.94 -9.62
C VAL A 36 -0.54 21.10 -10.40
N VAL A 37 0.05 19.99 -10.85
CA VAL A 37 1.27 20.00 -11.67
C VAL A 37 0.96 20.37 -13.12
N SER A 38 -0.10 19.81 -13.72
CA SER A 38 -0.49 20.11 -15.11
C SER A 38 -0.96 21.55 -15.30
N THR A 39 -1.68 22.10 -14.33
CA THR A 39 -2.09 23.52 -14.30
C THR A 39 -0.96 24.48 -13.93
N ARG A 40 0.21 23.95 -13.55
CA ARG A 40 1.40 24.71 -13.14
C ARG A 40 1.18 25.62 -11.93
N VAL A 41 0.19 25.30 -11.10
CA VAL A 41 -0.06 26.00 -9.83
C VAL A 41 1.07 25.70 -8.83
N LEU A 42 1.57 24.47 -8.83
CA LEU A 42 2.70 24.04 -7.99
C LEU A 42 3.82 23.43 -8.84
N LYS A 43 5.07 23.61 -8.41
CA LYS A 43 6.21 22.86 -8.96
C LYS A 43 6.07 21.38 -8.57
N PRO A 44 6.56 20.43 -9.39
CA PRO A 44 6.43 18.99 -9.10
C PRO A 44 6.88 18.59 -7.68
N TRP A 45 8.02 19.11 -7.22
CA TRP A 45 8.53 18.79 -5.88
C TRP A 45 7.61 19.30 -4.75
N GLN A 46 6.99 20.48 -4.92
CA GLN A 46 6.06 21.04 -3.93
C GLN A 46 4.80 20.18 -3.84
N ALA A 47 4.30 19.72 -4.98
CA ALA A 47 3.15 18.84 -5.04
C ALA A 47 3.43 17.48 -4.39
N VAL A 48 4.63 16.92 -4.59
CA VAL A 48 5.06 15.67 -3.91
C VAL A 48 5.15 15.85 -2.39
N VAL A 49 5.74 16.94 -1.90
CA VAL A 49 5.82 17.23 -0.46
C VAL A 49 4.42 17.41 0.14
N MET A 50 3.55 18.18 -0.52
CA MET A 50 2.16 18.33 -0.10
C MET A 50 1.44 16.98 -0.04
N ASN A 51 1.58 16.16 -1.08
CA ASN A 51 0.96 14.84 -1.14
C ASN A 51 1.45 13.93 -0.01
N ALA A 52 2.75 13.88 0.24
CA ALA A 52 3.33 13.07 1.31
C ALA A 52 2.82 13.47 2.69
N VAL A 53 2.81 14.78 2.99
CA VAL A 53 2.32 15.30 4.28
C VAL A 53 0.83 15.01 4.46
N LEU A 54 0.00 15.27 3.46
CA LEU A 54 -1.44 15.06 3.57
C LEU A 54 -1.80 13.57 3.65
N ASN A 55 -1.11 12.68 2.93
CA ASN A 55 -1.32 11.23 3.06
C ASN A 55 -0.91 10.73 4.44
N PHE A 56 0.23 11.20 4.97
CA PHE A 56 0.67 10.82 6.31
C PHE A 56 -0.32 11.26 7.38
N VAL A 57 -0.79 12.53 7.33
CA VAL A 57 -1.83 13.02 8.26
C VAL A 57 -3.13 12.23 8.10
N GLY A 58 -3.56 11.96 6.87
CA GLY A 58 -4.75 11.14 6.60
C GLY A 58 -4.67 9.75 7.23
N ALA A 59 -3.52 9.09 7.13
CA ALA A 59 -3.27 7.78 7.72
C ALA A 59 -3.34 7.82 9.27
N LEU A 60 -2.89 8.90 9.91
CA LEU A 60 -3.00 9.08 11.36
C LEU A 60 -4.43 9.33 11.84
N VAL A 61 -5.25 10.00 11.02
CA VAL A 61 -6.63 10.39 11.39
C VAL A 61 -7.61 9.22 11.28
N SER A 62 -7.42 8.29 10.33
CA SER A 62 -8.40 7.23 10.09
C SER A 62 -7.78 5.91 9.65
N THR A 63 -8.10 4.85 10.38
CA THR A 63 -7.79 3.46 10.01
C THR A 63 -9.03 2.69 9.53
N LYS A 64 -10.15 3.38 9.25
CA LYS A 64 -11.44 2.73 8.94
C LYS A 64 -11.38 1.89 7.65
N VAL A 65 -10.64 2.34 6.64
CA VAL A 65 -10.49 1.62 5.37
C VAL A 65 -9.72 0.32 5.60
N ALA A 66 -8.61 0.36 6.34
CA ALA A 66 -7.85 -0.83 6.71
C ALA A 66 -8.72 -1.87 7.43
N LYS A 67 -9.53 -1.44 8.41
CA LYS A 67 -10.48 -2.32 9.10
C LYS A 67 -11.55 -2.91 8.18
N THR A 68 -12.00 -2.15 7.18
CA THR A 68 -13.00 -2.61 6.22
C THR A 68 -12.43 -3.66 5.27
N ILE A 69 -11.19 -3.48 4.82
CA ILE A 69 -10.50 -4.46 3.96
C ILE A 69 -10.25 -5.75 4.74
N ALA A 70 -9.72 -5.65 5.96
CA ALA A 70 -9.49 -6.81 6.81
C ALA A 70 -10.80 -7.57 7.12
N GLY A 71 -11.85 -6.87 7.56
CA GLY A 71 -13.09 -7.53 8.00
C GLY A 71 -13.99 -8.07 6.89
N LYS A 72 -13.80 -7.69 5.61
CA LYS A 72 -14.66 -8.15 4.50
C LYS A 72 -14.01 -9.20 3.61
N PHE A 73 -12.68 -9.23 3.53
CA PHE A 73 -11.97 -10.00 2.51
C PHE A 73 -10.96 -11.00 3.09
N VAL A 74 -10.70 -10.94 4.40
CA VAL A 74 -9.80 -11.86 5.07
C VAL A 74 -10.62 -12.67 6.06
N ASP A 75 -10.76 -13.97 5.81
CA ASP A 75 -11.20 -14.88 6.86
C ASP A 75 -10.02 -15.09 7.82
N GLU A 76 -10.12 -14.50 9.02
CA GLU A 76 -9.08 -14.58 10.06
C GLU A 76 -8.72 -16.02 10.42
N GLN A 77 -9.63 -16.98 10.20
CA GLN A 77 -9.38 -18.40 10.46
C GLN A 77 -8.55 -19.08 9.36
N MET A 78 -8.57 -18.55 8.13
CA MET A 78 -7.86 -19.13 6.99
C MET A 78 -6.57 -18.38 6.64
N MET A 79 -6.46 -17.11 7.05
CA MET A 79 -5.32 -16.26 6.67
C MET A 79 -4.13 -16.48 7.59
N THR A 80 -3.18 -17.31 7.13
CA THR A 80 -1.90 -17.46 7.82
C THR A 80 -0.99 -16.26 7.57
N GLN A 81 -0.06 -16.07 8.50
CA GLN A 81 1.05 -15.12 8.40
C GLN A 81 1.86 -15.25 7.08
N TRP A 82 2.03 -16.47 6.58
CA TRP A 82 2.63 -16.74 5.28
C TRP A 82 1.73 -16.33 4.10
N GLY A 83 0.42 -16.51 4.24
CA GLY A 83 -0.56 -16.05 3.25
C GLY A 83 -0.56 -14.53 3.10
N VAL A 84 -0.54 -13.79 4.21
CA VAL A 84 -0.42 -12.31 4.19
C VAL A 84 0.84 -11.88 3.46
N LEU A 85 1.97 -12.52 3.77
CA LEU A 85 3.24 -12.21 3.14
C LEU A 85 3.20 -12.46 1.61
N ALA A 86 2.66 -13.60 1.19
CA ALA A 86 2.53 -13.94 -0.23
C ALA A 86 1.61 -12.95 -0.98
N ALA A 87 0.48 -12.60 -0.38
CA ALA A 87 -0.47 -11.63 -0.93
C ALA A 87 0.15 -10.23 -1.09
N MET A 88 0.91 -9.77 -0.09
CA MET A 88 1.58 -8.47 -0.15
C MET A 88 2.72 -8.46 -1.18
N LEU A 89 3.49 -9.54 -1.30
CA LEU A 89 4.56 -9.63 -2.30
C LEU A 89 4.01 -9.66 -3.72
N SER A 90 2.95 -10.43 -3.98
CA SER A 90 2.33 -10.49 -5.30
C SER A 90 1.72 -9.14 -5.69
N ALA A 91 1.02 -8.50 -4.74
CA ALA A 91 0.46 -7.16 -4.94
C ALA A 91 1.55 -6.11 -5.17
N ALA A 92 2.63 -6.11 -4.38
CA ALA A 92 3.75 -5.17 -4.54
C ALA A 92 4.45 -5.35 -5.88
N ALA A 93 4.71 -6.60 -6.28
CA ALA A 93 5.31 -6.91 -7.58
C ALA A 93 4.43 -6.38 -8.73
N TRP A 94 3.12 -6.60 -8.66
CA TRP A 94 2.19 -6.12 -9.68
C TRP A 94 2.13 -4.59 -9.75
N VAL A 95 2.03 -3.93 -8.59
CA VAL A 95 2.06 -2.45 -8.50
C VAL A 95 3.33 -1.89 -9.11
N LEU A 96 4.50 -2.44 -8.78
CA LEU A 96 5.77 -2.00 -9.35
C LEU A 96 5.83 -2.16 -10.87
N ILE A 97 5.37 -3.29 -11.40
CA ILE A 97 5.33 -3.52 -12.85
C ILE A 97 4.46 -2.46 -13.53
N CYS A 98 3.28 -2.16 -12.98
CA CYS A 98 2.37 -1.16 -13.52
C CYS A 98 2.91 0.26 -13.38
N THR A 99 3.47 0.61 -12.22
CA THR A 99 4.09 1.93 -11.98
C THR A 99 5.26 2.15 -12.93
N HIS A 100 6.11 1.14 -13.15
CA HIS A 100 7.22 1.23 -14.10
C HIS A 100 6.73 1.45 -15.54
N LYS A 101 5.57 0.88 -15.90
CA LYS A 101 4.92 1.10 -17.19
C LYS A 101 4.07 2.37 -17.26
N GLY A 102 4.00 3.16 -16.17
CA GLY A 102 3.18 4.37 -16.10
C GLY A 102 1.67 4.12 -16.13
N LEU A 103 1.23 2.90 -15.78
CA LEU A 103 -0.18 2.52 -15.76
C LEU A 103 -0.80 2.83 -14.39
N PRO A 104 -1.80 3.72 -14.31
CA PRO A 104 -2.49 3.97 -13.05
C PRO A 104 -3.39 2.78 -12.71
N ILE A 105 -3.05 2.07 -11.64
CA ILE A 105 -3.84 0.93 -11.13
C ILE A 105 -4.32 1.16 -9.69
N SER A 106 -5.18 0.26 -9.18
CA SER A 106 -5.63 0.29 -7.79
C SER A 106 -4.80 -0.67 -6.92
N GLY A 107 -4.12 -0.14 -5.90
CA GLY A 107 -3.41 -0.95 -4.91
C GLY A 107 -4.34 -1.87 -4.11
N SER A 108 -5.53 -1.39 -3.73
CA SER A 108 -6.52 -2.21 -3.00
C SER A 108 -6.97 -3.43 -3.79
N HIS A 109 -7.23 -3.30 -5.10
CA HIS A 109 -7.57 -4.44 -5.94
C HIS A 109 -6.39 -5.38 -6.16
N SER A 110 -5.16 -4.83 -6.23
CA SER A 110 -3.95 -5.64 -6.34
C SER A 110 -3.75 -6.50 -5.08
N LEU A 111 -4.01 -5.93 -3.90
CA LEU A 111 -3.96 -6.66 -2.63
C LEU A 111 -5.06 -7.73 -2.54
N MET A 112 -6.30 -7.40 -2.93
CA MET A 112 -7.38 -8.40 -2.98
C MET A 112 -7.06 -9.53 -3.96
N GLY A 113 -6.51 -9.22 -5.13
CA GLY A 113 -6.08 -10.23 -6.10
C GLY A 113 -4.92 -11.10 -5.61
N GLY A 114 -4.13 -10.64 -4.65
CA GLY A 114 -3.11 -11.46 -3.98
C GLY A 114 -3.66 -12.32 -2.84
N ILE A 115 -4.82 -11.95 -2.28
CA ILE A 115 -5.51 -12.67 -1.20
C ILE A 115 -6.37 -13.83 -1.73
N ILE A 116 -7.00 -13.65 -2.90
CA ILE A 116 -7.83 -14.64 -3.60
C ILE A 116 -6.96 -15.68 -4.29
#